data_AF-A0A7C2EL22-F1
#
_entry.id   AF-A0A7C2EL22-F1
#
_cell.length_a   1.000
_cell.length_b   1.000
_cell.length_c   1.000
_cell.angle_alpha   90.00
_cell.angle_beta   90.00
_cell.angle_gamma   90.00
#
_symmetry.space_group_name_H-M   'P 1'
#
loop_
_entity.id
_entity.type
_entity.pdbx_description
1 polymer ?
#
loop_
_entity_poly.entity_id
_entity_poly.type
_entity_poly.pdbx_seq_one_letter_code
_entity_poly.pdbx_strand_id
1 'polypeptide(L)'
;MSNGVKELRSLPLFEIIGAPLIAIVQAQAQAARATVEFIEKVGFVQEEEGTDAEPKVGALRMAEFSYTKLDENREPARFAAQVPVLSLVPIPGIQVRQA
;
A
#
# COMPACT_ATOMS: atom_id res chain seq x y z
N MET A 1 -47.83 -29.77 -6.17
CA MET A 1 -46.56 -29.34 -6.81
C MET A 1 -46.23 -27.94 -6.31
N SER A 2 -45.30 -27.78 -5.37
CA SER A 2 -44.94 -26.46 -4.82
C SER A 2 -43.47 -26.33 -4.36
N ASN A 3 -42.64 -27.38 -4.50
CA ASN A 3 -41.28 -27.38 -3.98
C ASN A 3 -40.25 -26.69 -4.91
N GLY A 4 -40.44 -26.72 -6.23
CA GLY A 4 -39.49 -26.13 -7.19
C GLY A 4 -39.38 -24.59 -7.12
N VAL A 5 -40.46 -23.89 -6.77
CA VAL A 5 -40.46 -22.41 -6.64
C VAL A 5 -39.72 -21.95 -5.38
N LYS A 6 -39.60 -22.83 -4.36
CA LYS A 6 -38.93 -22.51 -3.10
C LYS A 6 -37.40 -22.67 -3.23
N GLU A 7 -36.95 -23.67 -3.98
CA GLU A 7 -35.52 -23.88 -4.32
C GLU A 7 -35.01 -22.84 -5.34
N LEU A 8 -35.82 -22.48 -6.35
CA LEU A 8 -35.50 -21.42 -7.31
C LEU A 8 -35.54 -20.00 -6.70
N ARG A 9 -35.98 -19.80 -5.45
CA ARG A 9 -35.88 -18.50 -4.76
C ARG A 9 -34.65 -18.41 -3.86
N SER A 10 -34.18 -19.52 -3.30
CA SER A 10 -33.05 -19.53 -2.38
C SER A 10 -31.70 -19.60 -3.09
N LEU A 11 -31.58 -20.38 -4.17
CA LEU A 11 -30.33 -20.48 -4.93
C LEU A 11 -29.93 -19.15 -5.64
N PRO A 12 -30.81 -18.49 -6.41
CA PRO A 12 -30.42 -17.29 -7.12
C PRO A 12 -30.29 -16.08 -6.21
N LEU A 13 -31.00 -16.01 -5.07
CA LEU A 13 -30.79 -14.93 -4.11
C LEU A 13 -29.41 -15.03 -3.44
N PHE A 14 -28.97 -16.26 -3.14
CA PHE A 14 -27.65 -16.53 -2.61
C PHE A 14 -26.55 -16.15 -3.61
N GLU A 15 -26.69 -16.49 -4.90
CA GLU A 15 -25.72 -16.09 -5.92
C GLU A 15 -25.73 -14.57 -6.18
N ILE A 16 -26.91 -13.96 -6.28
CA ILE A 16 -27.07 -12.51 -6.55
C ILE A 16 -26.47 -11.66 -5.43
N ILE A 17 -26.57 -12.08 -4.16
CA ILE A 17 -26.04 -11.32 -3.03
C ILE A 17 -24.63 -11.78 -2.65
N GLY A 18 -24.38 -13.09 -2.69
CA GLY A 18 -23.12 -13.70 -2.29
C GLY A 18 -21.98 -13.37 -3.25
N ALA A 19 -22.23 -13.37 -4.57
CA ALA A 19 -21.17 -13.08 -5.54
C ALA A 19 -20.62 -11.65 -5.42
N PRO A 20 -21.44 -10.57 -5.31
CA PRO A 20 -20.93 -9.23 -5.05
C PRO A 20 -20.21 -9.09 -3.70
N LEU A 21 -20.70 -9.74 -2.63
CA LEU A 21 -20.03 -9.70 -1.33
C LEU A 21 -18.63 -10.34 -1.40
N ILE A 22 -18.50 -11.48 -2.06
CA ILE A 22 -17.20 -12.15 -2.29
C ILE A 22 -16.31 -11.25 -3.15
N ALA A 23 -16.85 -10.65 -4.21
CA ALA A 23 -16.11 -9.73 -5.07
C ALA A 23 -15.58 -8.51 -4.31
N ILE A 24 -16.39 -7.92 -3.40
CA ILE A 24 -15.95 -6.82 -2.54
C ILE A 24 -14.78 -7.26 -1.65
N VAL A 25 -14.89 -8.42 -0.99
CA VAL A 25 -13.82 -8.93 -0.10
C VAL A 25 -12.52 -9.13 -0.88
N GLN A 26 -12.60 -9.72 -2.08
CA GLN A 26 -11.45 -9.91 -2.96
C GLN A 26 -10.85 -8.57 -3.40
N ALA A 27 -11.69 -7.62 -3.81
CA ALA A 27 -11.25 -6.30 -4.23
C ALA A 27 -10.60 -5.51 -3.08
N GLN A 28 -11.12 -5.61 -1.86
CA GLN A 28 -10.51 -5.00 -0.67
C GLN A 28 -9.16 -5.66 -0.32
N ALA A 29 -9.06 -6.99 -0.42
CA ALA A 29 -7.81 -7.69 -0.21
C ALA A 29 -6.75 -7.29 -1.25
N GLN A 30 -7.14 -7.16 -2.51
CA GLN A 30 -6.27 -6.70 -3.59
C GLN A 30 -5.83 -5.24 -3.37
N ALA A 31 -6.75 -4.37 -2.97
CA ALA A 31 -6.46 -2.98 -2.63
C ALA A 31 -5.42 -2.88 -1.50
N ALA A 32 -5.62 -3.63 -0.41
CA ALA A 32 -4.68 -3.66 0.71
C ALA A 32 -3.28 -4.17 0.29
N ARG A 33 -3.22 -5.22 -0.54
CA ARG A 33 -1.96 -5.73 -1.10
C ARG A 33 -1.24 -4.68 -1.95
N ALA A 34 -1.97 -3.97 -2.80
CA ALA A 34 -1.39 -2.91 -3.62
C ALA A 34 -0.83 -1.76 -2.77
N THR A 35 -1.49 -1.41 -1.66
CA THR A 35 -0.96 -0.41 -0.72
C THR A 35 0.32 -0.88 -0.05
N VAL A 36 0.39 -2.15 0.40
CA VAL A 36 1.61 -2.73 0.98
C VAL A 36 2.74 -2.74 -0.04
N GLU A 37 2.47 -3.22 -1.25
CA GLU A 37 3.45 -3.27 -2.34
C GLU A 37 3.98 -1.88 -2.70
N PHE A 38 3.12 -0.86 -2.70
CA PHE A 38 3.56 0.53 -2.90
C PHE A 38 4.52 0.99 -1.80
N ILE A 39 4.17 0.73 -0.53
CA ILE A 39 5.00 1.10 0.62
C ILE A 39 6.36 0.39 0.55
N GLU A 40 6.37 -0.90 0.22
CA GLU A 40 7.59 -1.68 0.07
C GLU A 40 8.48 -1.16 -1.06
N LYS A 41 7.91 -0.99 -2.26
CA LYS A 41 8.66 -0.57 -3.44
C LYS A 41 9.19 0.85 -3.34
N VAL A 42 8.39 1.79 -2.82
CA VAL A 42 8.74 3.20 -2.79
C VAL A 42 9.53 3.54 -1.52
N GLY A 43 9.16 2.93 -0.40
CA GLY A 43 9.65 3.31 0.91
C GLY A 43 10.95 2.67 1.34
N PHE A 44 11.35 1.54 0.75
CA PHE A 44 12.52 0.81 1.18
C PHE A 44 13.51 0.55 0.05
N VAL A 45 14.78 0.50 0.40
CA VAL A 45 15.88 0.07 -0.46
C VAL A 45 15.90 -1.46 -0.44
N GLN A 46 15.91 -2.09 -1.61
CA GLN A 46 16.11 -3.53 -1.71
C GLN A 46 17.60 -3.81 -1.48
N GLU A 47 17.93 -4.46 -0.37
CA GLU A 47 19.29 -4.98 -0.15
C GLU A 47 19.48 -6.21 -1.04
N GLU A 48 20.62 -6.32 -1.72
CA GLU A 48 20.95 -7.50 -2.54
C GLU A 48 20.93 -8.77 -1.67
N GLU A 49 20.26 -9.81 -2.17
CA GLU A 49 20.10 -11.09 -1.48
C GLU A 49 21.46 -11.69 -1.11
N GLY A 50 21.77 -11.64 0.18
CA GLY A 50 23.05 -12.14 0.67
C GLY A 50 23.10 -12.22 2.19
N THR A 51 22.08 -12.77 2.85
CA THR A 51 22.20 -13.57 4.10
C THR A 51 20.81 -13.96 4.63
N ASP A 52 20.66 -15.25 4.94
CA ASP A 52 19.50 -15.90 5.55
C ASP A 52 19.09 -15.27 6.91
N ALA A 53 18.34 -14.17 6.91
CA ALA A 53 17.86 -13.58 8.16
C ALA A 53 16.55 -12.79 8.02
N GLU A 54 15.42 -13.49 8.12
CA GLU A 54 14.05 -12.97 8.32
C GLU A 54 13.57 -11.93 7.27
N PRO A 55 12.25 -11.71 7.11
CA PRO A 55 11.77 -10.65 6.23
C PRO A 55 12.10 -9.30 6.87
N LYS A 56 13.34 -8.83 6.73
CA LYS A 56 13.73 -7.49 7.12
C LYS A 56 13.11 -6.53 6.12
N VAL A 57 12.13 -5.78 6.58
CA VAL A 57 11.75 -4.52 5.96
C VAL A 57 13.07 -3.74 5.76
N GLY A 58 13.49 -3.54 4.50
CA GLY A 58 14.82 -3.02 4.17
C GLY A 58 15.07 -1.61 4.74
N ALA A 59 16.24 -1.02 4.48
CA ALA A 59 16.51 0.34 4.92
C ALA A 59 15.52 1.35 4.27
N LEU A 60 15.03 2.34 5.04
CA LEU A 60 14.15 3.39 4.51
C LEU A 60 14.85 4.17 3.40
N ARG A 61 14.14 4.40 2.29
CA ARG A 61 14.61 5.25 1.20
C ARG A 61 14.51 6.72 1.61
N MET A 62 15.66 7.39 1.64
CA MET A 62 15.79 8.81 1.98
C MET A 62 16.01 9.64 0.71
N ALA A 63 15.29 10.76 0.58
CA ALA A 63 15.56 11.80 -0.41
C ALA A 63 16.51 12.85 0.21
N GLU A 64 17.51 13.26 -0.55
CA GLU A 64 18.48 14.27 -0.11
C GLU A 64 18.23 15.62 -0.80
N PHE A 65 18.08 16.67 0.01
CA PHE A 65 17.96 18.04 -0.44
C PHE A 65 19.20 18.83 -0.05
N SER A 66 19.99 19.24 -1.04
CA SER A 66 21.11 20.14 -0.86
C SER A 66 20.64 21.60 -0.84
N TYR A 67 21.05 22.38 0.16
CA TYR A 67 20.82 23.82 0.22
C TYR A 67 22.01 24.53 0.85
N THR A 68 22.16 25.83 0.57
CA THR A 68 23.23 26.65 1.16
C THR A 68 22.63 27.54 2.23
N LYS A 69 23.22 27.53 3.43
CA LYS A 69 22.92 28.49 4.51
C LYS A 69 24.22 28.99 5.12
N LEU A 70 24.13 30.07 5.88
CA LEU A 70 25.26 30.53 6.67
C LEU A 70 25.53 29.54 7.80
N ASP A 71 26.79 29.21 8.01
CA ASP A 71 27.24 28.40 9.14
C ASP A 71 27.38 29.25 10.42
N GLU A 72 27.89 28.63 11.49
CA GLU A 72 28.13 29.27 12.78
C GLU A 72 29.12 30.46 12.69
N ASN A 73 29.95 30.49 11.65
CA ASN A 73 30.95 31.52 11.37
C ASN A 73 30.45 32.58 10.38
N ARG A 74 29.17 32.52 9.98
CA ARG A 74 28.54 33.38 8.97
C ARG A 74 29.13 33.23 7.56
N GLU A 75 29.76 32.10 7.27
CA GLU A 75 30.25 31.77 5.94
C GLU A 75 29.22 30.93 5.17
N PRO A 76 29.09 31.07 3.84
CA PRO A 76 28.19 30.24 3.05
C PRO A 76 28.65 28.78 3.05
N ALA A 77 27.88 27.88 3.66
CA ALA A 77 28.15 26.45 3.69
C ALA A 77 26.99 25.65 3.10
N ARG A 78 27.33 24.52 2.47
CA ARG A 78 26.35 23.61 1.87
C ARG A 78 25.93 22.55 2.89
N PHE A 79 24.62 22.38 3.03
CA PHE A 79 24.00 21.42 3.92
C PHE A 79 23.12 20.47 3.11
N ALA A 80 23.01 19.23 3.59
CA ALA A 80 22.11 18.22 3.05
C ALA A 80 21.05 17.88 4.10
N ALA A 81 19.77 17.98 3.75
CA ALA A 81 18.67 17.47 4.55
C ALA A 81 18.21 16.13 3.98
N GLN A 82 18.08 15.12 4.82
CA GLN A 82 17.59 13.79 4.43
C GLN A 82 16.17 13.60 4.96
N VAL A 83 15.24 13.28 4.06
CA VAL A 83 13.82 13.11 4.39
C VAL A 83 13.30 11.78 3.81
N PRO A 84 12.56 10.95 4.55
CA PRO A 84 12.04 9.69 4.02
C PRO A 84 11.10 9.92 2.83
N VAL A 85 11.27 9.17 1.75
CA VAL A 85 10.46 9.33 0.53
C VAL A 85 8.96 9.12 0.81
N LEU A 86 8.60 8.19 1.70
CA LEU A 86 7.20 7.96 2.10
C LEU A 86 6.51 9.17 2.72
N SER A 87 7.26 10.14 3.25
CA SER A 87 6.69 11.40 3.76
C SER A 87 6.40 12.44 2.68
N LEU A 88 7.00 12.26 1.50
CA LEU A 88 6.87 13.17 0.35
C LEU A 88 5.81 12.70 -0.65
N VAL A 89 5.45 11.41 -0.62
CA VAL A 89 4.48 10.81 -1.53
C VAL A 89 3.19 10.43 -0.80
N PRO A 90 2.00 10.68 -1.39
CA PRO A 90 0.76 10.20 -0.81
C PRO A 90 0.67 8.67 -0.93
N ILE A 91 0.32 8.00 0.17
CA ILE A 91 0.05 6.56 0.17
C ILE A 91 -1.35 6.32 -0.40
N PRO A 92 -1.50 5.43 -1.41
CA PRO A 92 -2.79 5.15 -2.00
C PRO A 92 -3.70 4.42 -1.02
N GLY A 93 -4.79 5.08 -0.61
CA GLY A 93 -5.87 4.50 0.19
C GLY A 93 -7.00 3.99 -0.69
N ILE A 94 -6.83 2.80 -1.28
CA ILE A 94 -7.86 2.20 -2.14
C ILE A 94 -8.89 1.50 -1.25
N GLN A 95 -10.15 1.93 -1.33
CA GLN A 95 -11.27 1.33 -0.59
C GLN A 95 -12.45 1.10 -1.53
N VAL A 96 -13.01 -0.10 -1.47
CA VAL A 96 -14.26 -0.43 -2.17
C VAL A 96 -15.42 0.10 -1.34
N ARG A 97 -16.11 1.13 -1.82
CA ARG A 97 -17.22 1.79 -1.10
C ARG A 97 -18.60 1.32 -1.55
N GLN A 98 -18.75 0.86 -2.79
CA GLN A 98 -20.02 0.41 -3.37
C GLN A 98 -19.75 -0.77 -4.31
N ALA A 99 -20.72 -1.68 -4.39
CA ALA A 99 -20.80 -2.77 -5.36
C ALA A 99 -22.01 -2.59 -6.26
#